data_AF-A0A963T3A4-F1
#
_entry.id   AF-A0A963T3A4-F1
#
_cell.length_a   1.000
_cell.length_b   1.000
_cell.length_c   1.000
_cell.angle_alpha   90.00
_cell.angle_beta   90.00
_cell.angle_gamma   90.00
#
_symmetry.space_group_name_H-M   'P 1'
#
loop_
_entity.id
_entity.type
_entity.pdbx_description
1 polymer ?
#
loop_
_entity_poly.entity_id
_entity_poly.type
_entity_poly.pdbx_seq_one_letter_code
_entity_poly.pdbx_strand_id
1 'polypeptide(L)'
;MSETQKYAVLPLRDIVVFPTMVIPLFVGRDKSVRALEYVMEQDKKILLVAQKDASDNDPKADGIYSIGVIASVLQLLKLPDGTVKVLVEGEERAKVERFTKTDEFFEAEATTPPEIEGEDAELEALARSVVTQFESYGKLNKRVPPEVIVSINSIEDPAQLADTVASHLNIKISEKQELLEIFDVGDRLERVYALMEGEMSVLQVEKKIRNRVKRQMEKTQREYYLNEQMKAIQKELGEGDDSRDEVAEIEDRIKKTKLSKEARAKADAEIKKLRQMS
;
A
#
# COMPACT_ATOMS: atom_id res chain seq x y z
N MET A 1 6.29 -37.19 -16.18
CA MET A 1 6.95 -36.07 -16.90
C MET A 1 5.84 -35.12 -17.27
N SER A 2 5.88 -33.89 -16.77
CA SER A 2 4.86 -32.88 -17.10
C SER A 2 4.84 -32.67 -18.61
N GLU A 3 3.65 -32.62 -19.20
CA GLU A 3 3.50 -32.43 -20.64
C GLU A 3 3.91 -31.01 -21.02
N THR A 4 4.76 -30.87 -22.03
CA THR A 4 5.13 -29.55 -22.57
C THR A 4 4.06 -29.11 -23.55
N GLN A 5 3.41 -27.99 -23.26
CA GLN A 5 2.35 -27.42 -24.10
C GLN A 5 2.70 -25.98 -24.51
N LYS A 6 2.09 -25.51 -25.60
CA LYS A 6 2.32 -24.16 -26.12
C LYS A 6 1.24 -23.21 -25.67
N TYR A 7 1.64 -22.07 -25.15
CA TYR A 7 0.73 -21.02 -24.69
C TYR A 7 1.12 -19.68 -25.28
N ALA A 8 0.12 -18.86 -25.60
CA ALA A 8 0.33 -17.44 -25.74
C ALA A 8 0.72 -16.87 -24.37
N VAL A 9 1.66 -15.94 -24.35
CA VAL A 9 2.21 -15.35 -23.14
C VAL A 9 1.74 -13.90 -23.03
N LEU A 10 1.22 -13.54 -21.87
CA LEU A 10 0.87 -12.17 -21.51
C LEU A 10 1.84 -11.65 -20.44
N PRO A 11 2.82 -10.82 -20.82
CA PRO A 11 3.70 -10.17 -19.87
C PRO A 11 2.92 -9.16 -19.02
N LEU A 12 2.92 -9.33 -17.71
CA LEU A 12 2.22 -8.48 -16.75
C LEU A 12 3.15 -7.44 -16.14
N ARG A 13 2.66 -6.20 -16.00
CA ARG A 13 3.35 -5.13 -15.30
C ARG A 13 2.83 -5.02 -13.89
N ASP A 14 3.74 -4.79 -12.96
CA ASP A 14 3.43 -4.50 -11.56
C ASP A 14 2.54 -5.52 -10.83
N ILE A 15 2.43 -6.74 -11.38
CA ILE A 15 1.59 -7.77 -10.80
C ILE A 15 2.11 -9.17 -11.08
N VAL A 16 1.97 -10.02 -10.07
CA VAL A 16 2.16 -11.47 -10.11
C VAL A 16 0.79 -12.07 -9.84
N VAL A 17 0.33 -12.95 -10.74
CA VAL A 17 -0.91 -13.70 -10.56
C VAL A 17 -0.56 -15.03 -9.92
N PHE A 18 -1.39 -15.47 -8.97
CA PHE A 18 -1.27 -16.76 -8.30
C PHE A 18 -2.38 -17.72 -8.78
N PRO A 19 -2.21 -19.04 -8.61
CA PRO A 19 -3.31 -20.01 -8.76
C PRO A 19 -4.57 -19.59 -7.99
N THR A 20 -5.74 -19.89 -8.54
CA THR A 20 -7.10 -19.54 -8.06
C THR A 20 -7.42 -18.04 -7.98
N MET A 21 -6.46 -17.17 -8.29
CA MET A 21 -6.65 -15.72 -8.26
C MET A 21 -7.47 -15.26 -9.47
N VAL A 22 -8.62 -14.63 -9.20
CA VAL A 22 -9.44 -13.98 -10.23
C VAL A 22 -9.16 -12.48 -10.25
N ILE A 23 -8.70 -11.96 -11.38
CA ILE A 23 -8.34 -10.54 -11.49
C ILE A 23 -8.68 -9.94 -12.85
N PRO A 24 -9.27 -8.72 -12.88
CA PRO A 24 -9.39 -7.96 -14.11
C PRO A 24 -8.05 -7.34 -14.51
N LEU A 25 -7.63 -7.56 -15.75
CA LEU A 25 -6.45 -6.95 -16.37
C LEU A 25 -6.88 -5.98 -17.47
N PHE A 26 -6.12 -4.90 -17.60
CA PHE A 26 -6.28 -3.91 -18.67
C PHE A 26 -5.08 -4.03 -19.61
N VAL A 27 -5.35 -4.34 -20.87
CA VAL A 27 -4.34 -4.64 -21.88
C VAL A 27 -4.46 -3.65 -23.03
N GLY A 28 -3.39 -2.88 -23.26
CA GLY A 28 -3.36 -1.86 -24.34
C GLY A 28 -2.22 -2.01 -25.34
N ARG A 29 -1.27 -2.92 -25.11
CA ARG A 29 -0.17 -3.17 -26.07
C ARG A 29 -0.68 -4.03 -27.23
N ASP A 30 -0.41 -3.64 -28.47
CA ASP A 30 -0.84 -4.35 -29.67
C ASP A 30 -0.51 -5.86 -29.63
N LYS A 31 0.73 -6.22 -29.28
CA LYS A 31 1.16 -7.63 -29.17
C LYS A 31 0.34 -8.40 -28.13
N SER A 32 0.02 -7.77 -27.00
CA SER A 32 -0.76 -8.39 -25.92
C SER A 32 -2.25 -8.51 -26.28
N VAL A 33 -2.80 -7.53 -27.01
CA VAL A 33 -4.17 -7.60 -27.53
C VAL A 33 -4.30 -8.76 -28.54
N ARG A 34 -3.34 -8.89 -29.46
CA ARG A 34 -3.30 -10.02 -30.40
C ARG A 34 -3.18 -11.38 -29.72
N ALA A 35 -2.37 -11.47 -28.66
CA ALA A 35 -2.27 -12.69 -27.85
C ALA A 35 -3.64 -13.10 -27.27
N LEU A 36 -4.39 -12.14 -26.73
CA LEU A 36 -5.72 -12.38 -26.19
C LEU A 36 -6.73 -12.77 -27.27
N GLU A 37 -6.72 -12.11 -28.43
CA GLU A 37 -7.57 -12.46 -29.57
C GLU A 37 -7.30 -13.89 -30.06
N TYR A 38 -6.02 -14.26 -30.19
CA TYR A 38 -5.61 -15.62 -30.53
C TYR A 38 -6.12 -16.65 -29.51
N VAL A 39 -5.94 -16.38 -28.21
CA VAL A 39 -6.37 -17.29 -27.13
C VAL A 39 -7.88 -17.53 -27.13
N MET A 40 -8.69 -16.53 -27.49
CA MET A 40 -10.15 -16.67 -27.56
C MET A 40 -10.63 -17.62 -28.66
N GLU A 41 -9.83 -17.86 -29.68
CA GLU A 41 -10.11 -18.81 -30.77
C GLU A 41 -9.60 -20.24 -30.48
N GLN A 42 -8.84 -20.41 -29.39
CA GLN A 42 -8.27 -21.68 -28.94
C GLN A 42 -8.95 -22.15 -27.64
N ASP A 43 -8.22 -22.86 -26.78
CA ASP A 43 -8.69 -23.41 -25.50
C ASP A 43 -8.87 -22.37 -24.38
N LYS A 44 -8.83 -21.06 -24.70
CA LYS A 44 -8.96 -19.93 -23.75
C LYS A 44 -7.94 -19.92 -22.60
N LYS A 45 -6.87 -20.71 -22.70
CA LYS A 45 -5.74 -20.70 -21.77
C LYS A 45 -4.65 -19.73 -22.22
N ILE A 46 -4.12 -18.97 -21.27
CA ILE A 46 -3.03 -18.01 -21.48
C ILE A 46 -1.99 -18.16 -20.38
N LEU A 47 -0.71 -17.99 -20.72
CA LEU A 47 0.37 -17.99 -19.74
C LEU A 47 0.64 -16.56 -19.27
N LEU A 48 0.39 -16.30 -18.00
CA LEU A 48 0.62 -15.01 -17.35
C LEU A 48 2.00 -15.00 -16.70
N VAL A 49 2.85 -14.05 -17.06
CA VAL A 49 4.20 -13.97 -16.52
C VAL A 49 4.56 -12.54 -16.17
N ALA A 50 5.14 -12.33 -14.99
CA ALA A 50 5.56 -11.00 -14.59
C ALA A 50 6.79 -10.50 -15.39
N GLN A 51 6.85 -9.19 -15.62
CA GLN A 51 8.04 -8.51 -16.13
C GLN A 51 9.02 -8.25 -14.99
N LYS A 52 10.32 -8.34 -15.27
CA LYS A 52 11.39 -8.00 -14.31
C LYS A 52 11.48 -6.48 -14.10
N ASP A 53 11.27 -5.72 -15.17
CA ASP A 53 11.19 -4.26 -15.15
C ASP A 53 9.80 -3.82 -15.62
N ALA A 54 9.02 -3.23 -14.71
CA ALA A 54 7.68 -2.75 -15.03
C ALA A 54 7.68 -1.47 -15.89
N SER A 55 8.81 -0.76 -15.97
CA SER A 55 8.95 0.46 -16.77
C SER A 55 9.20 0.19 -18.25
N ASP A 56 9.65 -1.02 -18.59
CA ASP A 56 9.89 -1.41 -19.98
C ASP A 56 8.56 -1.57 -20.72
N ASN A 57 8.38 -0.81 -21.81
CA ASN A 57 7.17 -0.85 -22.59
C ASN A 57 7.13 -1.98 -23.63
N ASP A 58 8.25 -2.58 -24.02
CA ASP A 58 8.33 -3.68 -24.98
C ASP A 58 9.35 -4.72 -24.46
N PRO A 59 9.00 -5.46 -23.39
CA PRO A 59 9.92 -6.38 -22.74
C PRO A 59 10.33 -7.47 -23.72
N LYS A 60 11.63 -7.71 -23.80
CA LYS A 60 12.18 -8.87 -24.50
C LYS A 60 12.03 -10.13 -23.64
N ALA A 61 12.24 -11.29 -24.25
CA ALA A 61 12.12 -12.60 -23.58
C ALA A 61 12.96 -12.72 -22.30
N ASP A 62 14.15 -12.09 -22.26
CA ASP A 62 15.05 -12.06 -21.11
C ASP A 62 14.59 -11.10 -19.99
N GLY A 63 13.74 -10.12 -20.33
CA GLY A 63 13.12 -9.18 -19.40
C GLY A 63 11.88 -9.72 -18.69
N ILE A 64 11.50 -10.97 -18.94
CA ILE A 64 10.33 -11.64 -18.35
C ILE A 64 10.82 -12.75 -17.41
N TYR A 65 10.09 -13.03 -16.33
CA TYR A 65 10.39 -14.17 -15.46
C TYR A 65 10.18 -15.50 -16.17
N SER A 66 10.75 -16.59 -15.65
CA SER A 66 10.59 -17.93 -16.22
C SER A 66 9.43 -18.70 -15.60
N ILE A 67 9.00 -18.34 -14.39
CA ILE A 67 7.83 -18.94 -13.73
C ILE A 67 6.66 -17.96 -13.83
N GLY A 68 5.53 -18.49 -14.25
CA GLY A 68 4.25 -17.79 -14.36
C GLY A 68 3.09 -18.69 -13.96
N VAL A 69 1.89 -18.28 -14.35
CA VAL A 69 0.65 -19.02 -14.07
C VAL A 69 -0.12 -19.21 -15.37
N ILE A 70 -0.51 -20.45 -15.67
CA ILE A 70 -1.51 -20.73 -16.69
C ILE A 70 -2.85 -20.25 -16.14
N ALA A 71 -3.56 -19.45 -16.92
CA ALA A 71 -4.82 -18.86 -16.53
C ALA A 71 -5.88 -19.05 -17.62
N SER A 72 -7.12 -19.22 -17.20
CA SER A 72 -8.29 -19.22 -18.08
C SER A 72 -8.82 -17.81 -18.28
N VAL A 73 -9.12 -17.48 -19.55
CA VAL A 73 -9.79 -16.23 -19.91
C VAL A 73 -11.30 -16.38 -19.72
N LEU A 74 -11.82 -15.79 -18.65
CA LEU A 74 -13.24 -15.86 -18.28
C LEU A 74 -14.09 -14.90 -19.11
N GLN A 75 -13.61 -13.67 -19.30
CA GLN A 75 -14.33 -12.64 -20.02
C GLN A 75 -13.37 -11.70 -20.74
N LEU A 76 -13.74 -11.28 -21.95
CA LEU A 76 -13.01 -10.28 -22.73
C LEU A 76 -13.98 -9.18 -23.19
N LEU A 77 -13.62 -7.92 -22.93
CA LEU A 77 -14.38 -6.75 -23.36
C LEU A 77 -13.44 -5.73 -24.01
N LYS A 78 -13.66 -5.44 -25.30
CA LYS A 78 -12.96 -4.36 -26.00
C LYS A 78 -13.61 -3.02 -25.63
N LEU A 79 -12.79 -2.07 -25.20
CA LEU A 79 -13.23 -0.72 -24.86
C LEU A 79 -13.14 0.19 -26.11
N PRO A 80 -13.92 1.29 -26.16
CA PRO A 80 -13.93 2.20 -27.31
C PRO A 80 -12.58 2.87 -27.61
N ASP A 81 -11.69 2.92 -26.63
CA ASP A 81 -10.33 3.48 -26.74
C ASP A 81 -9.32 2.50 -27.36
N GLY A 82 -9.75 1.29 -27.72
CA GLY A 82 -8.90 0.23 -28.28
C GLY A 82 -8.23 -0.65 -27.23
N THR A 83 -8.35 -0.34 -25.94
CA THR A 83 -7.86 -1.22 -24.88
C THR A 83 -8.80 -2.40 -24.65
N VAL A 84 -8.27 -3.49 -24.13
CA VAL A 84 -9.03 -4.70 -23.80
C VAL A 84 -9.05 -4.88 -22.30
N LYS A 85 -10.25 -4.94 -21.72
CA LYS A 85 -10.46 -5.38 -20.35
C LYS A 85 -10.72 -6.88 -20.37
N VAL A 86 -9.87 -7.65 -19.69
CA VAL A 86 -9.99 -9.11 -19.61
C VAL A 86 -10.12 -9.53 -18.15
N LEU A 87 -10.98 -10.50 -17.86
CA LEU A 87 -11.05 -11.16 -16.57
C LEU A 87 -10.40 -12.53 -16.71
N VAL A 88 -9.39 -12.80 -15.88
CA VAL A 88 -8.64 -14.06 -15.90
C VAL A 88 -8.70 -14.73 -14.53
N GLU A 89 -8.62 -16.05 -14.54
CA GLU A 89 -8.50 -16.90 -13.35
C GLU A 89 -7.23 -17.73 -13.47
N GLY A 90 -6.31 -17.58 -12.51
CA GLY A 90 -5.12 -18.42 -12.44
C GLY A 90 -5.48 -19.86 -12.10
N GLU A 91 -4.89 -20.82 -12.80
CA GLU A 91 -5.13 -22.25 -12.58
C GLU A 91 -3.94 -22.91 -11.89
N GLU A 92 -2.78 -22.91 -12.55
CA GLU A 92 -1.62 -23.68 -12.13
C GLU A 92 -0.31 -22.94 -12.43
N ARG A 93 0.72 -23.19 -11.61
CA ARG A 93 2.08 -22.71 -11.86
C ARG A 93 2.64 -23.35 -13.12
N ALA A 94 3.33 -22.55 -13.92
CA ALA A 94 4.00 -23.03 -15.12
C ALA A 94 5.40 -22.45 -15.26
N LYS A 95 6.29 -23.29 -15.78
CA LYS A 95 7.67 -22.93 -16.12
C LYS A 95 7.80 -22.79 -17.62
N VAL A 96 8.25 -21.62 -18.06
CA VAL A 96 8.66 -21.37 -19.45
C VAL A 96 9.95 -22.13 -19.72
N GLU A 97 9.91 -23.05 -20.68
CA GLU A 97 11.09 -23.78 -21.16
C GLU A 97 11.79 -22.98 -22.27
N ARG A 98 11.01 -22.46 -23.22
CA ARG A 98 11.53 -21.59 -24.30
C ARG A 98 10.41 -20.80 -24.99
N PHE A 99 10.77 -19.65 -25.56
CA PHE A 99 9.90 -18.89 -26.44
C PHE A 99 9.99 -19.44 -27.89
N THR A 100 8.84 -19.65 -28.53
CA THR A 100 8.72 -20.20 -29.90
C THR A 100 8.40 -19.13 -30.94
N LYS A 101 7.69 -18.06 -30.56
CA LYS A 101 7.39 -16.91 -31.42
C LYS A 101 7.38 -15.62 -30.60
N THR A 102 7.83 -14.51 -31.19
CA THR A 102 7.92 -13.20 -30.50
C THR A 102 7.48 -12.01 -31.36
N ASP A 103 7.25 -12.21 -32.65
CA ASP A 103 7.06 -11.10 -33.61
C ASP A 103 5.65 -10.49 -33.53
N GLU A 104 4.62 -11.33 -33.57
CA GLU A 104 3.22 -10.89 -33.49
C GLU A 104 2.71 -10.80 -32.05
N PHE A 105 3.03 -11.81 -31.25
CA PHE A 105 2.85 -11.91 -29.82
C PHE A 105 3.85 -12.93 -29.25
N PHE A 106 4.00 -12.97 -27.93
CA PHE A 106 4.85 -13.96 -27.28
C PHE A 106 4.14 -15.32 -27.23
N GLU A 107 4.78 -16.36 -27.75
CA GLU A 107 4.37 -17.77 -27.60
C GLU A 107 5.52 -18.51 -26.93
N ALA A 108 5.21 -19.37 -25.97
CA ALA A 108 6.20 -20.17 -25.27
C ALA A 108 5.74 -21.61 -25.08
N GLU A 109 6.71 -22.52 -25.07
CA GLU A 109 6.55 -23.87 -24.53
C GLU A 109 6.72 -23.82 -23.01
N ALA A 110 5.71 -24.30 -22.28
CA ALA A 110 5.71 -24.34 -20.84
C ALA A 110 5.37 -25.73 -20.30
N THR A 111 5.91 -26.03 -19.13
CA THR A 111 5.61 -27.23 -18.34
C THR A 111 4.92 -26.82 -17.04
N THR A 112 4.19 -27.74 -16.43
CA THR A 112 3.58 -27.57 -15.11
C THR A 112 4.29 -28.51 -14.13
N PRO A 113 5.38 -28.04 -13.48
CA PRO A 113 6.04 -28.86 -12.47
C PRO A 113 5.07 -29.16 -11.33
N PRO A 114 5.02 -30.41 -10.83
CA PRO A 114 4.17 -30.73 -9.69
C PRO A 114 4.64 -29.95 -8.46
N GLU A 115 3.69 -29.60 -7.59
CA GLU A 115 4.01 -29.07 -6.27
C GLU A 115 4.63 -30.18 -5.40
N ILE A 116 5.50 -29.78 -4.48
CA ILE A 116 6.13 -30.69 -3.53
C ILE A 116 5.39 -30.54 -2.21
N GLU A 117 4.69 -31.59 -1.82
CA GLU A 117 3.99 -31.67 -0.55
C GLU A 117 4.94 -32.21 0.53
N GLY A 118 4.92 -31.57 1.70
CA GLY A 118 5.60 -32.02 2.91
C GLY A 118 4.76 -33.03 3.71
N GLU A 119 5.10 -33.22 4.98
CA GLU A 119 4.31 -34.06 5.89
C GLU A 119 3.00 -33.36 6.28
N ASP A 120 1.86 -34.05 6.12
CA ASP A 120 0.51 -33.50 6.38
C ASP A 120 0.38 -32.79 7.73
N ALA A 121 0.91 -33.40 8.80
CA ALA A 121 0.79 -32.85 10.15
C ALA A 121 1.57 -31.53 10.33
N GLU A 122 2.70 -31.38 9.65
CA GLU A 122 3.52 -30.18 9.66
C GLU A 122 2.87 -29.07 8.82
N LEU A 123 2.41 -29.41 7.61
CA LEU A 123 1.68 -28.49 6.74
C LEU A 123 0.41 -27.95 7.41
N GLU A 124 -0.36 -28.78 8.08
CA GLU A 124 -1.54 -28.34 8.84
C GLU A 124 -1.17 -27.37 9.97
N ALA A 125 -0.06 -27.62 10.67
CA ALA A 125 0.40 -26.74 11.75
C ALA A 125 0.85 -25.38 11.21
N LEU A 126 1.59 -25.38 10.10
CA LEU A 126 1.99 -24.16 9.38
C LEU A 126 0.77 -23.39 8.86
N ALA A 127 -0.18 -24.09 8.22
CA ALA A 127 -1.42 -23.50 7.71
C ALA A 127 -2.21 -22.80 8.82
N ARG A 128 -2.42 -23.44 9.97
CA ARG A 128 -3.09 -22.81 11.13
C ARG A 128 -2.37 -21.55 11.61
N SER A 129 -1.03 -21.56 11.56
CA SER A 129 -0.21 -20.43 11.98
C SER A 129 -0.30 -19.27 10.99
N VAL A 130 -0.26 -19.56 9.68
CA VAL A 130 -0.48 -18.61 8.59
C VAL A 130 -1.87 -17.98 8.68
N VAL A 131 -2.93 -18.76 8.89
CA VAL A 131 -4.30 -18.25 9.06
C VAL A 131 -4.38 -17.28 10.24
N THR A 132 -3.90 -17.68 11.41
CA THR A 132 -3.91 -16.84 12.63
C THR A 132 -3.14 -15.53 12.42
N GLN A 133 -2.01 -15.61 11.72
CA GLN A 133 -1.20 -14.45 11.39
C GLN A 133 -1.88 -13.54 10.38
N PHE A 134 -2.52 -14.11 9.36
CA PHE A 134 -3.26 -13.35 8.36
C PHE A 134 -4.44 -12.58 8.98
N GLU A 135 -5.17 -13.17 9.92
CA GLU A 135 -6.21 -12.44 10.66
C GLU A 135 -5.65 -11.21 11.38
N SER A 136 -4.48 -11.36 11.99
CA SER A 136 -3.79 -10.26 12.69
C SER A 136 -3.30 -9.19 11.73
N TYR A 137 -2.76 -9.60 10.58
CA TYR A 137 -2.37 -8.72 9.48
C TYR A 137 -3.57 -7.95 8.92
N GLY A 138 -4.69 -8.62 8.61
CA GLY A 138 -5.90 -8.00 8.08
C GLY A 138 -6.53 -6.97 9.03
N LYS A 139 -6.45 -7.20 10.35
CA LYS A 139 -6.88 -6.21 11.37
C LYS A 139 -6.02 -4.94 11.37
N LEU A 140 -4.75 -5.02 10.96
CA LEU A 140 -3.84 -3.88 10.85
C LEU A 140 -3.94 -3.21 9.48
N ASN A 141 -4.04 -4.00 8.41
CA ASN A 141 -4.13 -3.55 7.03
C ASN A 141 -5.58 -3.37 6.59
N LYS A 142 -6.08 -2.13 6.70
CA LYS A 142 -7.44 -1.77 6.29
C LYS A 142 -7.76 -1.94 4.80
N ARG A 143 -6.78 -2.30 3.96
CA ARG A 143 -7.02 -2.62 2.54
C ARG A 143 -7.58 -4.02 2.34
N VAL A 144 -7.41 -4.92 3.30
CA VAL A 144 -7.97 -6.27 3.24
C VAL A 144 -9.44 -6.22 3.73
N PRO A 145 -10.42 -6.56 2.88
CA PRO A 145 -11.82 -6.61 3.29
C PRO A 145 -12.05 -7.69 4.36
N PRO A 146 -12.93 -7.48 5.35
CA PRO A 146 -13.25 -8.50 6.35
C PRO A 146 -13.71 -9.83 5.74
N GLU A 147 -14.39 -9.79 4.60
CA GLU A 147 -14.87 -10.97 3.87
C GLU A 147 -13.73 -11.88 3.42
N VAL A 148 -12.58 -11.30 3.05
CA VAL A 148 -11.36 -12.04 2.65
C VAL A 148 -10.73 -12.76 3.84
N ILE A 149 -10.79 -12.16 5.03
CA ILE A 149 -10.29 -12.80 6.25
C ILE A 149 -11.13 -14.05 6.56
N VAL A 150 -12.45 -13.95 6.40
CA VAL A 150 -13.37 -15.09 6.62
C VAL A 150 -13.16 -16.17 5.57
N SER A 151 -12.96 -15.83 4.29
CA SER A 151 -12.73 -16.83 3.25
C SER A 151 -11.43 -17.60 3.47
N ILE A 152 -10.37 -16.95 3.93
CA ILE A 152 -9.09 -17.61 4.21
C ILE A 152 -9.22 -18.67 5.32
N ASN A 153 -10.07 -18.45 6.32
CA ASN A 153 -10.32 -19.43 7.38
C ASN A 153 -11.02 -20.71 6.86
N SER A 154 -11.62 -20.68 5.67
CA SER A 154 -12.30 -21.82 5.06
C SER A 154 -11.45 -22.60 4.06
N ILE A 155 -10.20 -22.18 3.81
CA ILE A 155 -9.30 -22.87 2.89
C ILE A 155 -8.63 -24.03 3.62
N GLU A 156 -8.90 -25.26 3.17
CA GLU A 156 -8.33 -26.47 3.75
C GLU A 156 -7.00 -26.86 3.09
N ASP A 157 -6.86 -26.58 1.79
CA ASP A 157 -5.64 -26.88 1.02
C ASP A 157 -4.49 -25.91 1.37
N PRO A 158 -3.36 -26.39 1.94
CA PRO A 158 -2.25 -25.53 2.32
C PRO A 158 -1.61 -24.80 1.13
N ALA A 159 -1.60 -25.43 -0.05
CA ALA A 159 -1.07 -24.81 -1.27
C ALA A 159 -1.90 -23.59 -1.70
N GLN A 160 -3.22 -23.76 -1.80
CA GLN A 160 -4.18 -22.69 -2.08
C GLN A 160 -4.16 -21.61 -1.00
N LEU A 161 -4.00 -21.98 0.27
CA LEU A 161 -3.92 -21.03 1.38
C LEU A 161 -2.73 -20.08 1.18
N ALA A 162 -1.54 -20.63 0.91
CA ALA A 162 -0.33 -19.85 0.71
C ALA A 162 -0.49 -18.84 -0.45
N ASP A 163 -1.10 -19.28 -1.55
CA ASP A 163 -1.31 -18.48 -2.76
C ASP A 163 -2.34 -17.37 -2.56
N THR A 164 -3.45 -17.72 -1.91
CA THR A 164 -4.50 -16.75 -1.58
C THR A 164 -3.95 -15.66 -0.66
N VAL A 165 -3.21 -16.04 0.38
CA VAL A 165 -2.57 -15.08 1.29
C VAL A 165 -1.57 -14.20 0.54
N ALA A 166 -0.68 -14.80 -0.27
CA ALA A 166 0.33 -14.08 -1.05
C ALA A 166 -0.29 -13.02 -1.98
N SER A 167 -1.44 -13.32 -2.58
CA SER A 167 -2.18 -12.39 -3.43
C SER A 167 -2.59 -11.10 -2.70
N HIS A 168 -2.90 -11.20 -1.40
CA HIS A 168 -3.36 -10.10 -0.55
C HIS A 168 -2.24 -9.40 0.24
N LEU A 169 -0.99 -9.87 0.16
CA LEU A 169 0.16 -9.19 0.76
C LEU A 169 0.54 -7.94 -0.05
N ASN A 170 0.91 -6.86 0.66
CA ASN A 170 1.35 -5.59 0.09
C ASN A 170 2.89 -5.52 0.01
N ILE A 171 3.49 -6.55 -0.58
CA ILE A 171 4.94 -6.73 -0.72
C ILE A 171 5.42 -6.39 -2.14
N LYS A 172 6.73 -6.34 -2.34
CA LYS A 172 7.31 -6.04 -3.66
C LYS A 172 7.03 -7.16 -4.66
N ILE A 173 6.97 -6.81 -5.94
CA ILE A 173 6.79 -7.78 -7.05
C ILE A 173 7.85 -8.87 -7.01
N SER A 174 9.11 -8.52 -6.72
CA SER A 174 10.20 -9.49 -6.59
C SER A 174 9.94 -10.52 -5.50
N GLU A 175 9.33 -10.13 -4.37
CA GLU A 175 8.98 -11.03 -3.27
C GLU A 175 7.75 -11.87 -3.61
N LYS A 176 6.76 -11.30 -4.33
CA LYS A 176 5.63 -12.08 -4.86
C LYS A 176 6.09 -13.12 -5.88
N GLN A 177 7.04 -12.75 -6.73
CA GLN A 177 7.60 -13.64 -7.73
C GLN A 177 8.40 -14.77 -7.06
N GLU A 178 9.20 -14.45 -6.04
CA GLU A 178 9.88 -15.46 -5.21
C GLU A 178 8.87 -16.47 -4.63
N LEU A 179 7.75 -16.01 -4.08
CA LEU A 179 6.68 -16.90 -3.58
C LEU A 179 6.07 -17.79 -4.67
N LEU A 180 5.90 -17.26 -5.89
CA LEU A 180 5.40 -18.05 -7.01
C LEU A 180 6.40 -19.14 -7.44
N GLU A 181 7.69 -18.85 -7.31
CA GLU A 181 8.80 -19.74 -7.68
C GLU A 181 9.08 -20.86 -6.66
N ILE A 182 8.49 -20.80 -5.45
CA ILE A 182 8.59 -21.86 -4.44
C ILE A 182 7.51 -22.92 -4.71
N PHE A 183 7.96 -24.10 -5.17
CA PHE A 183 7.10 -25.25 -5.45
C PHE A 183 6.84 -26.13 -4.22
N ASP A 184 7.69 -26.04 -3.20
CA ASP A 184 7.48 -26.73 -1.92
C ASP A 184 6.46 -25.95 -1.08
N VAL A 185 5.38 -26.63 -0.70
CA VAL A 185 4.24 -25.98 -0.02
C VAL A 185 4.63 -25.54 1.39
N GLY A 186 5.49 -26.31 2.09
CA GLY A 186 5.97 -25.98 3.43
C GLY A 186 6.84 -24.73 3.41
N ASP A 187 7.86 -24.72 2.55
CA ASP A 187 8.74 -23.57 2.35
C ASP A 187 7.94 -22.31 1.97
N ARG A 188 6.90 -22.47 1.13
CA ARG A 188 6.04 -21.37 0.70
C ARG A 188 5.22 -20.81 1.86
N LEU A 189 4.63 -21.66 2.70
CA LEU A 189 3.90 -21.24 3.90
C LEU A 189 4.81 -20.50 4.88
N GLU A 190 6.02 -21.01 5.13
CA GLU A 190 7.01 -20.35 5.99
C GLU A 190 7.40 -18.99 5.44
N ARG A 191 7.67 -18.90 4.13
CA ARG A 191 8.05 -17.65 3.48
C ARG A 191 6.93 -16.62 3.54
N VAL A 192 5.69 -17.04 3.29
CA VAL A 192 4.49 -16.19 3.43
C VAL A 192 4.34 -15.68 4.87
N TYR A 193 4.51 -16.56 5.87
CA TYR A 193 4.46 -16.19 7.28
C TYR A 193 5.50 -15.11 7.62
N ALA A 194 6.76 -15.31 7.22
CA ALA A 194 7.85 -14.37 7.48
C ALA A 194 7.60 -12.99 6.83
N LEU A 195 7.07 -12.97 5.60
CA LEU A 195 6.71 -11.73 4.91
C LEU A 195 5.58 -10.99 5.63
N MET A 196 4.56 -11.72 6.12
CA MET A 196 3.50 -11.14 6.93
C MET A 196 4.03 -10.52 8.23
N GLU A 197 4.93 -11.18 8.93
CA GLU A 197 5.56 -10.63 10.14
C GLU A 197 6.31 -9.31 9.85
N GLY A 198 7.10 -9.28 8.78
CA GLY A 198 7.80 -8.08 8.34
C GLY A 198 6.84 -6.91 8.08
N GLU A 199 5.80 -7.14 7.29
CA GLU A 199 4.78 -6.13 6.95
C GLU A 199 4.02 -5.65 8.19
N MET A 200 3.65 -6.57 9.09
CA MET A 200 2.97 -6.20 10.33
C MET A 200 3.83 -5.27 11.20
N SER A 201 5.14 -5.53 11.30
CA SER A 201 6.07 -4.66 12.02
C SER A 201 6.07 -3.23 11.45
N VAL A 202 6.14 -3.10 10.12
CA VAL A 202 6.07 -1.81 9.42
C VAL A 202 4.73 -1.11 9.71
N LEU A 203 3.60 -1.79 9.52
CA LEU A 203 2.26 -1.24 9.76
C LEU A 203 2.06 -0.77 11.21
N GLN A 204 2.63 -1.48 12.18
CA GLN A 204 2.57 -1.07 13.58
C GLN A 204 3.36 0.23 13.85
N VAL A 205 4.55 0.37 13.24
CA VAL A 205 5.35 1.60 13.32
C VAL A 205 4.59 2.77 12.68
N GLU A 206 4.04 2.58 11.48
CA GLU A 206 3.23 3.60 10.81
C GLU A 206 2.02 4.03 11.65
N LYS A 207 1.32 3.07 12.27
CA LYS A 207 0.19 3.34 13.17
C LYS A 207 0.62 4.19 14.37
N LYS A 208 1.77 3.89 14.98
CA LYS A 208 2.33 4.69 16.08
C LYS A 208 2.64 6.13 15.63
N ILE A 209 3.26 6.31 14.47
CA ILE A 209 3.56 7.63 13.90
C ILE A 209 2.28 8.41 13.64
N ARG A 210 1.31 7.79 12.95
CA ARG A 210 0.01 8.41 12.64
C ARG A 210 -0.72 8.87 13.89
N ASN A 211 -0.72 8.06 14.95
CA ASN A 211 -1.33 8.42 16.23
C ASN A 211 -0.61 9.60 16.91
N ARG A 212 0.73 9.64 16.86
CA ARG A 212 1.52 10.75 17.40
C ARG A 212 1.23 12.06 16.67
N VAL A 213 1.22 12.04 15.34
CA VAL A 213 0.90 13.20 14.51
C VAL A 213 -0.53 13.68 14.80
N LYS A 214 -1.51 12.78 14.86
CA LYS A 214 -2.90 13.12 15.19
C LYS A 214 -3.03 13.83 16.54
N ARG A 215 -2.40 13.30 17.59
CA ARG A 215 -2.41 13.93 18.93
C ARG A 215 -1.77 15.31 18.93
N GLN A 216 -0.68 15.50 18.20
CA GLN A 216 -0.01 16.79 18.09
C GLN A 216 -0.88 17.82 17.35
N MET A 217 -1.56 17.40 16.28
CA MET A 217 -2.52 18.25 15.56
C MET A 217 -3.70 18.65 16.44
N GLU A 218 -4.31 17.69 17.13
CA GLU A 218 -5.43 17.96 18.06
C GLU A 218 -5.01 18.93 19.18
N LYS A 219 -3.79 18.80 19.71
CA LYS A 219 -3.24 19.74 20.70
C LYS A 219 -3.08 21.15 20.11
N THR A 220 -2.47 21.25 18.92
CA THR A 220 -2.24 22.54 18.24
C THR A 220 -3.55 23.24 17.91
N GLN A 221 -4.54 22.49 17.40
CA GLN A 221 -5.86 23.01 17.07
C GLN A 221 -6.61 23.47 18.32
N ARG A 222 -6.50 22.71 19.43
CA ARG A 222 -7.07 23.10 20.72
C ARG A 222 -6.42 24.37 21.28
N GLU A 223 -5.08 24.46 21.25
CA GLU A 223 -4.35 25.65 21.70
C GLU A 223 -4.71 26.88 20.87
N TYR A 224 -4.77 26.74 19.54
CA TYR A 224 -5.23 27.80 18.65
C TYR A 224 -6.64 28.27 19.01
N TYR A 225 -7.57 27.33 19.16
CA TYR A 225 -8.96 27.63 19.49
C TYR A 225 -9.09 28.33 20.86
N LEU A 226 -8.40 27.84 21.89
CA LEU A 226 -8.41 28.44 23.22
C LEU A 226 -7.80 29.84 23.23
N ASN A 227 -6.71 30.07 22.48
CA ASN A 227 -6.11 31.39 22.36
C ASN A 227 -7.03 32.40 21.67
N GLU A 228 -7.74 31.99 20.61
CA GLU A 228 -8.74 32.84 19.95
C GLU A 228 -9.93 33.13 20.88
N GLN A 229 -10.38 32.14 21.66
CA GLN A 229 -11.41 32.37 22.68
C GLN A 229 -10.94 33.35 23.76
N MET A 230 -9.71 33.22 24.26
CA MET A 230 -9.15 34.14 25.25
C MET A 230 -9.08 35.57 24.73
N LYS A 231 -8.65 35.78 23.47
CA LYS A 231 -8.65 37.10 22.84
C LYS A 231 -10.07 37.68 22.72
N ALA A 232 -11.05 36.85 22.36
CA ALA A 232 -12.44 37.28 22.28
C ALA A 232 -12.98 37.68 23.66
N ILE A 233 -12.71 36.89 24.71
CA ILE A 233 -13.10 37.18 26.09
C ILE A 233 -12.44 38.48 26.58
N GLN A 234 -11.13 38.66 26.36
CA GLN A 234 -10.42 39.91 26.73
C GLN A 234 -11.00 41.15 26.04
N LYS A 235 -11.46 41.00 24.80
CA LYS A 235 -12.14 42.06 24.06
C LYS A 235 -13.55 42.36 24.61
N GLU A 236 -14.30 41.34 25.03
CA GLU A 236 -15.63 41.53 25.64
C GLU A 236 -15.58 42.04 27.08
N LEU A 237 -14.57 41.64 27.87
CA LEU A 237 -14.34 42.11 29.24
C LEU A 237 -13.77 43.54 29.32
N GLY A 238 -13.42 44.15 28.19
CA GLY A 238 -12.88 45.51 28.14
C GLY A 238 -11.41 45.67 28.57
N GLU A 239 -10.76 44.60 29.04
CA GLU A 239 -9.37 44.63 29.54
C GLU A 239 -8.30 44.56 28.42
N GLY A 240 -8.70 44.70 27.16
CA GLY A 240 -7.82 44.53 25.99
C GLY A 240 -6.89 45.70 25.66
N ASP A 241 -7.01 46.86 26.30
CA ASP A 241 -6.15 48.04 26.02
C ASP A 241 -5.88 48.96 27.24
N ASP A 242 -6.69 48.92 28.30
CA ASP A 242 -6.61 49.92 29.39
C ASP A 242 -5.26 49.95 30.14
N SER A 243 -4.59 48.81 30.38
CA SER A 243 -3.32 48.83 31.14
C SER A 243 -2.15 49.42 30.33
N ARG A 244 -2.19 49.33 28.99
CA ARG A 244 -1.20 50.01 28.12
C ARG A 244 -1.58 51.46 27.90
N ASP A 245 -2.86 51.76 27.79
CA ASP A 245 -3.36 53.14 27.65
C ASP A 245 -3.12 53.96 28.93
N GLU A 246 -3.31 53.41 30.13
CA GLU A 246 -3.05 54.12 31.39
C GLU A 246 -1.58 54.56 31.52
N VAL A 247 -0.63 53.68 31.23
CA VAL A 247 0.81 54.02 31.30
C VAL A 247 1.17 55.07 30.25
N ALA A 248 0.61 54.96 29.04
CA ALA A 248 0.82 55.94 27.98
C ALA A 248 0.18 57.31 28.31
N GLU A 249 -0.99 57.31 28.94
CA GLU A 249 -1.72 58.50 29.36
C GLU A 249 -1.00 59.22 30.51
N ILE A 250 -0.45 58.49 31.48
CA ILE A 250 0.39 59.05 32.55
C ILE A 250 1.68 59.65 31.96
N GLU A 251 2.33 58.99 30.99
CA GLU A 251 3.51 59.55 30.30
C GLU A 251 3.19 60.87 29.59
N ASP A 252 2.04 60.95 28.91
CA ASP A 252 1.62 62.17 28.22
C ASP A 252 1.27 63.30 29.20
N ARG A 253 0.65 62.98 30.34
CA ARG A 253 0.41 63.94 31.43
C ARG A 253 1.71 64.46 32.04
N ILE A 254 2.72 63.61 32.25
CA ILE A 254 4.05 64.04 32.73
C ILE A 254 4.70 65.01 31.73
N LYS A 255 4.60 64.72 30.42
CA LYS A 255 5.16 65.60 29.36
C LYS A 255 4.49 66.96 29.32
N LYS A 256 3.16 67.01 29.42
CA LYS A 256 2.34 68.24 29.35
C LYS A 256 2.43 69.10 30.61
N THR A 257 2.75 68.51 31.76
CA THR A 257 2.86 69.23 33.04
C THR A 257 4.22 69.91 33.20
N LYS A 258 4.23 71.21 33.54
CA LYS A 258 5.46 71.96 33.84
C LYS A 258 5.99 71.58 35.23
N LEU A 259 6.79 70.51 35.25
CA LEU A 259 7.48 70.02 36.45
C LEU A 259 8.85 70.69 36.59
N SER A 260 9.34 70.84 37.83
CA SER A 260 10.75 71.16 38.08
C SER A 260 11.65 70.00 37.60
N LYS A 261 12.95 70.27 37.36
CA LYS A 261 13.89 69.24 36.87
C LYS A 261 13.95 68.02 37.80
N GLU A 262 13.91 68.24 39.10
CA GLU A 262 13.94 67.19 40.12
C GLU A 262 12.65 66.35 40.12
N ALA A 263 11.48 67.00 40.02
CA ALA A 263 10.20 66.32 39.97
C ALA A 263 10.01 65.48 38.69
N ARG A 264 10.48 65.98 37.53
CA ARG A 264 10.41 65.25 36.27
C ARG A 264 11.28 63.99 36.29
N ALA A 265 12.52 64.09 36.77
CA ALA A 265 13.41 62.95 36.89
C ALA A 265 12.84 61.83 37.79
N LYS A 266 12.15 62.20 38.88
CA LYS A 266 11.50 61.24 39.78
C LYS A 266 10.27 60.59 39.15
N ALA A 267 9.46 61.35 38.41
CA ALA A 267 8.29 60.84 37.71
C ALA A 267 8.67 59.85 36.57
N ASP A 268 9.71 60.17 35.79
CA ASP A 268 10.22 59.30 34.73
C ASP A 268 10.81 57.98 35.30
N ALA A 269 11.48 58.05 36.44
CA ALA A 269 12.00 56.86 37.12
C ALA A 269 10.89 55.92 37.61
N GLU A 270 9.80 56.49 38.12
CA GLU A 270 8.69 55.70 38.66
C GLU A 270 7.82 55.10 37.55
N ILE A 271 7.62 55.81 36.43
CA ILE A 271 6.92 55.24 35.27
C ILE A 271 7.70 54.08 34.65
N LYS A 272 9.03 54.16 34.68
CA LYS A 272 9.90 53.09 34.22
C LYS A 272 9.81 51.85 35.11
N LYS A 273 9.63 52.01 36.42
CA LYS A 273 9.35 50.88 37.32
C LYS A 273 7.95 50.30 37.08
N LEU A 274 6.94 51.15 36.91
CA LEU A 274 5.57 50.72 36.65
C LEU A 274 5.51 49.82 35.39
N ARG A 275 6.20 50.21 34.31
CA ARG A 275 6.38 49.38 33.10
C ARG A 275 7.06 48.03 33.30
N GLN A 276 7.83 47.86 34.37
CA GLN A 276 8.51 46.59 34.67
C GLN A 276 7.65 45.67 35.57
N MET A 277 6.59 46.21 36.17
CA MET A 277 5.69 45.47 37.07
C MET A 277 4.40 45.01 36.38
N SER A 278 4.06 45.59 35.23
CA SER A 278 2.90 45.26 34.37
C SER A 278 3.33 44.46 33.14
#